data_AF-A0A7X7A1X6-F1
#
_entry.id   AF-A0A7X7A1X6-F1
#
_cell.length_a   1.000
_cell.length_b   1.000
_cell.length_c   1.000
_cell.angle_alpha   90.00
_cell.angle_beta   90.00
_cell.angle_gamma   90.00
#
_symmetry.space_group_name_H-M   'P 1'
#
loop_
_entity.id
_entity.type
_entity.pdbx_description
1 polymer ?
#
loop_
_entity_poly.entity_id
_entity_poly.type
_entity_poly.pdbx_seq_one_letter_code
_entity_poly.pdbx_strand_id
1 'polypeptide(L)'
;LRVEPEKGLVSKYTELAPSQTPDAGESKVFYRLPVTVNITLAYELKAIATARTIMSQFGQIAPIPEELLTGEYAIEFHPETGAVKSIRKK
;
A
#
# COMPACT_ATOMS: atom_id res chain seq x y z
N LEU A 1 -18.85 -13.27 18.50
CA LEU A 1 -17.88 -12.21 18.16
C LEU A 1 -17.49 -12.38 16.70
N ARG A 2 -17.81 -11.41 15.83
CA ARG A 2 -17.20 -11.36 14.49
C ARG A 2 -15.76 -10.93 14.71
N VAL A 3 -14.82 -11.85 14.52
CA VAL A 3 -13.41 -11.51 14.43
C VAL A 3 -13.28 -10.67 13.16
N GLU A 4 -12.79 -9.44 13.27
CA GLU A 4 -12.50 -8.55 12.14
C GLU A 4 -11.03 -8.77 11.75
N PRO A 5 -10.69 -9.79 10.94
CA PRO A 5 -9.30 -10.08 10.57
C PRO A 5 -8.63 -8.89 9.89
N GLU A 6 -9.43 -8.04 9.24
CA GLU A 6 -9.02 -6.79 8.62
C GLU A 6 -8.35 -5.82 9.59
N LYS A 7 -8.84 -5.68 10.83
CA LYS A 7 -8.20 -4.82 11.84
C LYS A 7 -6.82 -5.36 12.23
N GLY A 8 -6.71 -6.67 12.47
CA GLY A 8 -5.44 -7.30 12.80
C GLY A 8 -4.40 -7.22 11.67
N LEU A 9 -4.86 -7.33 10.42
CA LEU A 9 -4.04 -7.12 9.23
C LEU A 9 -3.56 -5.67 9.16
N VAL A 10 -4.46 -4.69 9.26
CA VAL A 10 -4.10 -3.26 9.20
C VAL A 10 -3.11 -2.91 10.31
N SER A 11 -3.32 -3.36 11.55
CA SER A 11 -2.38 -3.13 12.66
C SER A 11 -1.01 -3.70 12.38
N LYS A 12 -0.94 -4.97 11.95
CA LYS A 12 0.34 -5.64 11.63
C LYS A 12 1.06 -4.99 10.45
N TYR A 13 0.32 -4.47 9.48
CA TYR A 13 0.89 -3.69 8.38
C TYR A 13 1.43 -2.35 8.84
N THR A 14 0.72 -1.61 9.71
CA THR A 14 1.21 -0.35 10.27
C THR A 14 2.46 -0.56 11.14
N GLU A 15 2.56 -1.69 11.84
CA GLU A 15 3.75 -2.08 12.60
C GLU A 15 4.96 -2.43 11.71
N LEU A 16 4.72 -2.97 10.50
CA LEU A 16 5.77 -3.37 9.55
C LEU A 16 6.08 -2.31 8.48
N ALA A 17 5.23 -1.29 8.33
CA ALA A 17 5.40 -0.19 7.40
C ALA A 17 6.62 0.71 7.68
N PRO A 18 7.00 1.02 8.94
CA PRO A 18 8.23 1.75 9.19
C PRO A 18 9.44 0.85 8.91
N SER A 19 10.33 1.32 8.04
CA SER A 19 11.66 0.71 7.89
C SER A 19 12.39 0.82 9.23
N GLN A 20 12.99 -0.28 9.70
CA GLN A 20 13.70 -0.32 11.00
C GLN A 20 15.06 0.42 10.98
N THR A 21 15.39 1.09 9.88
CA THR A 21 16.60 1.90 9.73
C THR A 21 16.43 3.23 10.48
N PRO A 22 17.44 3.71 11.23
CA PRO A 22 17.40 5.01 11.91
C PRO A 22 17.05 6.19 11.00
N ASP A 23 17.37 6.07 9.71
CA ASP A 23 17.26 7.13 8.69
C ASP A 23 16.06 6.93 7.74
N ALA A 24 15.07 6.10 8.13
CA ALA A 24 13.92 5.78 7.30
C ALA A 24 13.14 7.02 6.85
N GLY A 25 13.23 7.38 5.56
CA GLY A 25 12.53 8.51 4.96
C GLY A 25 13.34 9.81 4.85
N GLU A 26 14.64 9.79 5.17
CA GLU A 26 15.53 10.94 4.97
C GLU A 26 15.65 11.35 3.51
N SER A 27 15.64 10.38 2.59
CA SER A 27 15.65 10.61 1.14
C SER A 27 14.40 11.32 0.62
N LYS A 28 13.33 11.39 1.43
CA LYS A 28 12.01 11.91 1.06
C LYS A 28 11.38 11.19 -0.15
N VAL A 29 11.83 9.98 -0.46
CA VAL A 29 11.23 9.13 -1.49
C VAL A 29 10.22 8.20 -0.84
N PHE A 30 8.98 8.26 -1.32
CA PHE A 30 7.86 7.50 -0.77
C PHE A 30 7.15 6.72 -1.87
N TYR A 31 6.50 5.63 -1.47
CA TYR A 31 5.64 4.82 -2.33
C TYR A 31 4.27 4.60 -1.69
N ARG A 32 3.29 4.22 -2.51
CA ARG A 32 1.93 3.93 -2.04
C ARG A 32 1.73 2.44 -1.83
N LEU A 33 1.02 2.11 -0.76
CA LEU A 33 0.49 0.79 -0.47
C LEU A 33 -1.02 0.83 -0.72
N PRO A 34 -1.49 0.51 -1.94
CA PRO A 34 -2.91 0.58 -2.26
C PRO A 34 -3.68 -0.52 -1.53
N VAL A 35 -4.95 -0.27 -1.24
CA VAL A 35 -5.85 -1.18 -0.52
C VAL A 35 -6.82 -1.83 -1.49
N THR A 36 -7.20 -3.07 -1.21
CA THR A 36 -8.32 -3.72 -1.90
C THR A 36 -9.63 -3.32 -1.24
N VAL A 37 -10.54 -2.73 -2.01
CA VAL A 37 -11.86 -2.28 -1.55
C VAL A 37 -12.98 -3.07 -2.22
N ASN A 38 -14.11 -3.19 -1.52
CA ASN A 38 -15.36 -3.69 -2.08
C ASN A 38 -16.30 -2.50 -2.29
N ILE A 39 -16.65 -2.23 -3.54
CA ILE A 39 -17.59 -1.18 -3.93
C ILE A 39 -18.95 -1.83 -4.15
N THR A 40 -19.97 -1.37 -3.44
CA THR A 40 -21.34 -1.83 -3.60
C THR A 40 -22.22 -0.69 -4.08
N LEU A 41 -22.82 -0.85 -5.25
CA LEU A 41 -23.89 0.01 -5.73
C LEU A 41 -25.21 -0.54 -5.20
N ALA A 42 -25.97 0.29 -4.48
CA ALA A 42 -27.27 -0.09 -3.93
C ALA A 42 -28.36 0.88 -4.38
N TYR A 43 -29.56 0.36 -4.57
CA TYR A 43 -30.78 1.14 -4.73
C TYR A 43 -31.70 0.81 -3.55
N GLU A 44 -32.03 1.83 -2.78
CA GLU A 44 -32.67 1.68 -1.47
C GLU A 44 -31.89 0.73 -0.57
N LEU A 45 -32.49 -0.41 -0.19
CA LEU A 45 -31.88 -1.44 0.66
C LEU A 45 -31.33 -2.63 -0.13
N LYS A 46 -31.37 -2.58 -1.47
CA LYS A 46 -30.97 -3.69 -2.33
C LYS A 46 -29.66 -3.37 -3.05
N ALA A 47 -28.64 -4.20 -2.82
CA ALA A 47 -27.42 -4.16 -3.61
C ALA A 47 -27.73 -4.54 -5.07
N ILE A 48 -27.38 -3.65 -6.00
CA ILE A 48 -27.53 -3.83 -7.44
C ILE A 48 -26.28 -4.48 -8.03
N ALA A 49 -25.10 -4.05 -7.57
CA ALA A 49 -23.82 -4.57 -8.05
C ALA A 49 -22.76 -4.46 -6.96
N THR A 50 -21.83 -5.40 -6.96
CA THR A 50 -20.63 -5.36 -6.13
C THR A 50 -19.40 -5.62 -7.00
N ALA A 51 -18.38 -4.79 -6.84
CA ALA A 51 -17.09 -4.95 -7.49
C ALA A 51 -15.98 -4.91 -6.45
N ARG A 52 -14.98 -5.77 -6.62
CA ARG A 52 -13.76 -5.75 -5.81
C ARG A 52 -12.65 -5.13 -6.65
N THR A 53 -12.04 -4.05 -6.18
CA THR A 53 -10.99 -3.34 -6.91
C THR A 53 -9.89 -2.85 -5.98
N ILE A 54 -8.75 -2.46 -6.56
CA ILE A 54 -7.65 -1.83 -5.86
C ILE A 54 -7.88 -0.31 -5.89
N MET A 55 -7.73 0.35 -4.75
CA MET A 55 -7.90 1.80 -4.63
C MET A 55 -6.72 2.42 -3.88
N SER A 56 -5.99 3.27 -4.59
CA SER A 56 -4.74 3.89 -4.11
C SER A 56 -4.98 5.06 -3.16
N GLN A 57 -6.16 5.67 -3.19
CA GLN A 57 -6.52 6.83 -2.38
C GLN A 57 -6.70 6.49 -0.90
N PHE A 58 -7.22 5.30 -0.61
CA PHE A 58 -7.38 4.78 0.76
C PHE A 58 -6.14 4.01 1.23
N GLY A 59 -5.10 3.94 0.40
CA GLY A 59 -3.85 3.26 0.71
C GLY A 59 -2.99 4.07 1.68
N GLN A 60 -1.97 3.42 2.24
CA GLN A 60 -0.97 4.09 3.06
C GLN A 60 0.20 4.59 2.20
N ILE A 61 0.95 5.57 2.71
CA ILE A 61 2.21 6.01 2.12
C ILE A 61 3.32 5.50 3.03
N ALA A 62 4.33 4.87 2.45
CA ALA A 62 5.49 4.35 3.18
C ALA A 62 6.78 4.90 2.56
N PRO A 63 7.81 5.18 3.38
CA PRO A 63 9.12 5.59 2.88
C PRO A 63 9.78 4.40 2.16
N ILE A 64 10.56 4.69 1.11
CA ILE A 64 11.43 3.69 0.51
C ILE A 64 12.66 3.52 1.41
N PRO A 65 13.06 2.28 1.72
CA PRO A 65 14.30 2.03 2.47
C PRO A 65 15.52 2.65 1.78
N GLU A 66 16.34 3.37 2.55
CA GLU A 66 17.51 4.11 2.05
C GLU A 66 18.53 3.19 1.35
N GLU A 67 18.64 1.93 1.79
CA GLU A 67 19.50 0.90 1.20
C GLU A 67 19.18 0.65 -0.29
N LEU A 68 17.93 0.86 -0.70
CA LEU A 68 17.48 0.71 -2.09
C LEU A 68 17.73 1.97 -2.94
N LEU A 69 18.11 3.08 -2.30
CA LEU A 69 18.36 4.38 -2.93
C LEU A 69 19.86 4.67 -3.14
N THR A 70 20.71 3.68 -2.85
CA THR A 70 22.17 3.69 -3.04
C THR A 70 22.64 3.79 -4.49
N GLY A 71 21.72 3.75 -5.46
CA GLY A 71 22.02 3.79 -6.90
C GLY A 71 22.29 2.42 -7.53
N GLU A 72 22.53 1.39 -6.73
CA GLU A 72 22.73 -0.01 -7.15
C GLU A 72 21.43 -0.68 -7.63
N TYR A 73 20.29 -0.12 -7.27
CA TYR A 73 18.97 -0.68 -7.59
C TYR A 73 18.23 0.19 -8.61
N ALA A 74 17.35 -0.47 -9.37
CA ALA A 74 16.33 0.14 -10.21
C ALA A 74 14.96 -0.20 -9.61
N ILE A 75 14.18 0.84 -9.31
CA ILE A 75 12.85 0.73 -8.73
C ILE A 75 11.83 1.16 -9.78
N GLU A 76 10.86 0.30 -10.07
CA GLU A 76 9.76 0.57 -10.99
C GLU A 76 8.46 0.74 -10.20
N PHE A 77 7.74 1.84 -10.43
CA PHE A 77 6.44 2.11 -9.82
C PHE A 77 5.30 1.79 -10.79
N HIS A 78 4.19 1.32 -10.24
CA HIS A 78 2.96 1.17 -10.99
C HIS A 78 2.37 2.55 -11.29
N PRO A 79 2.16 2.92 -12.57
CA PRO A 79 1.80 4.29 -12.95
C PRO A 79 0.46 4.74 -12.35
N GLU A 80 -0.50 3.83 -12.22
CA GLU A 80 -1.85 4.16 -11.75
C GLU A 80 -1.99 4.13 -10.22
N THR A 81 -1.16 3.36 -9.53
CA THR A 81 -1.32 3.14 -8.08
C THR A 81 -0.22 3.75 -7.23
N GLY A 82 0.92 4.08 -7.83
CA GLY A 82 2.12 4.53 -7.11
C GLY A 82 2.75 3.45 -6.23
N ALA A 83 2.30 2.20 -6.38
CA ALA A 83 2.89 1.06 -5.69
C ALA A 83 4.22 0.66 -6.31
N VAL A 84 5.11 0.08 -5.51
CA VAL A 84 6.32 -0.56 -6.05
C VAL A 84 5.89 -1.77 -6.86
N LYS A 85 6.22 -1.77 -8.16
CA LYS A 85 5.95 -2.86 -9.10
C LYS A 85 7.12 -3.85 -9.12
N SER A 86 8.35 -3.35 -9.17
CA SER A 86 9.54 -4.20 -9.08
C SER A 86 10.75 -3.44 -8.53
N ILE A 87 11.64 -4.18 -7.86
CA ILE A 87 12.97 -3.70 -7.45
C ILE A 87 13.97 -4.70 -8.05
N ARG A 88 14.98 -4.19 -8.75
CA ARG A 88 16.01 -5.01 -9.40
C ARG A 88 17.38 -4.43 -9.12
N LYS A 89 18.38 -5.28 -8.92
CA LYS A 89 19.77 -4.85 -8.90
C LYS A 89 20.21 -4.54 -10.34
N LYS A 90 20.96 -3.46 -10.52
CA LYS A 90 21.57 -3.10 -11.81
C LYS A 90 22.75 -4.00 -12.14
#